data_AF-A0A414SKB1-F1
#
_entry.id   AF-A0A414SKB1-F1
#
_cell.length_a   1.000
_cell.length_b   1.000
_cell.length_c   1.000
_cell.angle_alpha   90.00
_cell.angle_beta   90.00
_cell.angle_gamma   90.00
#
_symmetry.space_group_name_H-M   'P 1'
#
loop_
_entity.id
_entity.type
_entity.pdbx_description
1 polymer ?
#
loop_
_entity_poly.entity_id
_entity_poly.type
_entity_poly.pdbx_seq_one_letter_code
_entity_poly.pdbx_strand_id
1 'polypeptide(L)'
;MEAWILQGFAIIGFAITIGLMFILFYIVMCKVNILFNKYYKLQKIKRESKNRFRQPPVAKCYCLYCKYAEYFGDDRCGKCSLWGNDIVIKDNGFCYRADPKK
;
A
#
# COMPACT_ATOMS: atom_id res chain seq x y z
N MET A 1 1.59 0.29 64.01
CA MET A 1 1.67 -0.73 62.94
C MET A 1 0.76 -0.44 61.75
N GLU A 2 -0.31 0.34 61.91
CA GLU A 2 -1.31 0.54 60.83
C GLU A 2 -0.87 1.45 59.67
N ALA A 3 -0.03 2.45 59.93
CA ALA A 3 0.43 3.39 58.89
C ALA A 3 1.26 2.74 57.76
N TRP A 4 2.07 1.72 58.08
CA TRP A 4 2.91 1.00 57.12
C TRP A 4 2.08 0.12 56.18
N ILE A 5 0.98 -0.43 56.67
CA ILE A 5 0.06 -1.27 55.90
C ILE A 5 -0.68 -0.40 54.87
N LEU A 6 -1.16 0.78 55.28
CA LEU A 6 -1.84 1.72 54.38
C LEU A 6 -0.92 2.25 53.26
N GLN A 7 0.34 2.56 53.59
CA GLN A 7 1.34 2.99 52.60
C GLN A 7 1.68 1.88 51.60
N GLY A 8 1.75 0.62 52.04
CA GLY A 8 1.95 -0.52 51.15
C GLY A 8 0.82 -0.69 50.12
N PHE A 9 -0.44 -0.58 50.55
CA PHE A 9 -1.59 -0.63 49.64
C PHE A 9 -1.62 0.53 48.63
N ALA A 10 -1.25 1.74 49.06
CA ALA A 10 -1.17 2.90 48.18
C ALA A 10 -0.11 2.73 47.06
N ILE A 11 1.06 2.17 47.39
CA ILE A 11 2.14 1.92 46.42
C ILE A 11 1.72 0.85 45.40
N ILE A 12 1.09 -0.23 45.86
CA ILE A 12 0.60 -1.30 44.98
C ILE A 12 -0.49 -0.77 44.04
N GLY A 13 -1.42 0.03 44.56
CA GLY A 13 -2.46 0.67 43.74
C GLY A 13 -1.87 1.58 42.66
N PHE A 14 -0.84 2.36 43.01
CA PHE A 14 -0.16 3.25 42.07
C PHE A 14 0.63 2.48 40.99
N ALA A 15 1.25 1.36 41.34
CA ALA A 15 1.94 0.50 40.37
C ALA A 15 0.95 -0.11 39.35
N ILE A 16 -0.23 -0.54 39.80
CA ILE A 16 -1.27 -1.13 38.94
C ILE A 16 -1.85 -0.07 37.99
N THR A 17 -2.13 1.14 38.47
CA THR A 17 -2.66 2.21 37.61
C THR A 17 -1.66 2.61 36.53
N ILE A 18 -0.38 2.73 36.87
CA ILE A 18 0.69 2.98 35.89
C ILE A 18 0.77 1.84 34.87
N GLY A 19 0.74 0.59 35.32
CA GLY A 19 0.75 -0.58 34.44
C GLY A 19 -0.42 -0.58 33.43
N LEU A 20 -1.62 -0.27 33.89
CA LEU A 20 -2.80 -0.15 33.03
C LEU A 20 -2.68 0.99 32.02
N MET A 21 -2.10 2.13 32.41
CA MET A 21 -1.83 3.23 31.48
C MET A 21 -0.88 2.82 30.35
N PHE A 22 0.19 2.07 30.66
CA PHE A 22 1.11 1.58 29.64
C PHE A 22 0.46 0.57 28.68
N ILE A 23 -0.42 -0.31 29.18
CA ILE A 23 -1.15 -1.26 28.34
C ILE A 23 -2.09 -0.51 27.38
N LEU A 24 -2.84 0.47 27.87
CA LEU A 24 -3.71 1.30 27.04
C LEU A 24 -2.92 2.08 25.99
N PHE A 25 -1.79 2.67 26.40
CA PHE A 25 -0.89 3.38 25.49
C PHE A 25 -0.36 2.46 24.37
N TYR A 26 0.03 1.23 24.71
CA TYR A 26 0.49 0.25 23.74
C TYR A 26 -0.59 -0.12 22.72
N ILE A 27 -1.83 -0.33 23.18
CA ILE A 27 -2.97 -0.63 22.29
C ILE A 27 -3.22 0.52 21.31
N VAL A 28 -3.19 1.77 21.79
CA VAL A 28 -3.35 2.96 20.94
C VAL A 28 -2.24 3.04 19.90
N MET A 29 -0.98 2.85 20.30
CA MET A 29 0.15 2.89 19.38
C MET A 29 0.07 1.81 18.29
N CYS A 30 -0.34 0.59 18.65
CA CYS A 30 -0.59 -0.47 17.68
C CYS A 30 -1.66 -0.07 16.64
N LYS A 31 -2.78 0.51 17.07
CA LYS A 31 -3.85 0.97 16.18
C LYS A 31 -3.39 2.10 15.26
N VAL A 32 -2.65 3.07 15.80
CA VAL A 32 -2.07 4.18 15.02
C VAL A 32 -1.10 3.65 13.97
N ASN A 33 -0.22 2.71 14.32
CA ASN A 33 0.73 2.12 13.37
C ASN A 33 0.02 1.40 12.20
N ILE A 34 -1.06 0.66 12.48
CA ILE A 34 -1.87 0.02 11.43
C ILE A 34 -2.50 1.06 10.50
N LEU A 35 -3.07 2.13 11.05
CA LEU A 35 -3.65 3.23 10.27
C LEU A 35 -2.59 3.93 9.42
N PHE A 36 -1.42 4.20 9.99
CA PHE A 36 -0.30 4.82 9.29
C PHE A 36 0.18 3.94 8.13
N ASN A 37 0.38 2.64 8.36
CA ASN A 37 0.80 1.71 7.32
C ASN A 37 -0.25 1.62 6.19
N LYS A 38 -1.55 1.57 6.52
CA LYS A 38 -2.63 1.64 5.52
C LYS A 38 -2.57 2.93 4.72
N TYR A 39 -2.41 4.07 5.38
CA TYR A 39 -2.31 5.37 4.72
C TYR A 39 -1.11 5.48 3.79
N TYR A 40 0.06 5.01 4.23
CA TYR A 40 1.28 4.98 3.40
C TYR A 40 1.12 4.10 2.18
N LYS A 41 0.51 2.92 2.32
CA LYS A 41 0.22 2.04 1.17
C LYS A 41 -0.70 2.73 0.17
N LEU A 42 -1.77 3.37 0.64
CA LEU A 42 -2.70 4.10 -0.22
C LEU A 42 -2.02 5.28 -0.93
N GLN A 43 -1.21 6.06 -0.22
CA GLN A 43 -0.43 7.14 -0.83
C GLN A 43 0.58 6.63 -1.86
N LYS A 44 1.26 5.51 -1.58
CA LYS A 44 2.20 4.89 -2.52
C LYS A 44 1.48 4.48 -3.80
N ILE A 45 0.34 3.79 -3.69
CA ILE A 45 -0.49 3.40 -4.85
C ILE A 45 -0.94 4.64 -5.64
N LYS A 46 -1.38 5.71 -4.96
CA LYS A 46 -1.82 6.96 -5.58
C LYS A 46 -0.67 7.70 -6.30
N ARG A 47 0.55 7.67 -5.74
CA ARG A 47 1.74 8.25 -6.38
C ARG A 47 2.16 7.44 -7.60
N GLU A 48 2.17 6.11 -7.48
CA GLU A 48 2.50 5.21 -8.58
C GLU A 48 1.50 5.32 -9.74
N SER A 49 0.20 5.45 -9.47
CA SER A 49 -0.81 5.66 -10.52
C SER A 49 -0.68 7.03 -11.19
N LYS A 50 -0.44 8.11 -10.41
CA LYS A 50 -0.27 9.46 -10.97
C LYS A 50 1.01 9.59 -11.79
N ASN A 51 2.09 8.94 -11.37
CA ASN A 51 3.36 8.99 -12.08
C ASN A 51 3.48 7.94 -13.20
N ARG A 52 2.52 7.03 -13.32
CA ARG A 52 2.56 5.88 -14.24
C ARG A 52 2.82 6.27 -15.70
N PHE A 53 2.22 7.37 -16.14
CA PHE A 53 2.32 7.89 -17.51
C PHE A 53 3.00 9.26 -17.56
N ARG A 54 3.77 9.63 -16.52
CA ARG A 54 4.37 10.96 -16.41
C ARG A 54 5.44 11.23 -17.47
N GLN A 55 6.15 10.19 -17.89
CA GLN A 55 7.05 10.26 -19.03
C GLN A 55 6.27 9.85 -20.27
N PRO A 56 6.37 10.52 -21.42
CA PRO A 56 5.83 9.98 -22.65
C PRO A 56 6.58 8.68 -23.01
N PRO A 57 5.89 7.67 -23.58
CA PRO A 57 6.58 6.48 -24.05
C PRO A 57 7.50 6.87 -25.20
N VAL A 58 8.65 6.19 -25.33
CA VAL A 58 9.55 6.37 -26.49
C VAL A 58 8.87 5.85 -27.77
N ALA A 59 7.90 4.94 -27.62
CA ALA A 59 7.06 4.45 -28.69
C ALA A 59 5.83 5.34 -28.93
N LYS A 60 5.06 5.04 -29.99
CA LYS A 60 3.85 5.80 -30.35
C LYS A 60 2.77 5.81 -29.26
N CYS A 61 2.62 4.72 -28.49
CA CYS A 61 1.65 4.61 -27.41
C CYS A 61 2.09 3.59 -26.34
N TYR A 62 1.45 3.65 -25.18
CA TYR A 62 1.57 2.61 -24.16
C TYR A 62 0.86 1.32 -24.58
N CYS A 63 1.28 0.19 -23.99
CA CYS A 63 0.62 -1.10 -24.10
C CYS A 63 -0.87 -1.01 -23.72
N LEU A 64 -1.25 -0.16 -22.76
CA LEU A 64 -2.65 0.05 -22.40
C LEU A 64 -3.52 0.54 -23.58
N TYR A 65 -2.95 1.42 -24.41
CA TYR A 65 -3.63 2.05 -25.54
C TYR A 65 -3.34 1.34 -26.87
N CYS A 66 -2.58 0.24 -26.85
CA CYS A 66 -2.15 -0.46 -28.05
C CYS A 66 -3.24 -1.39 -28.59
N LYS A 67 -3.47 -1.40 -29.90
CA LYS A 67 -4.48 -2.26 -30.55
C LYS A 67 -4.22 -3.76 -30.42
N TYR A 68 -2.95 -4.13 -30.18
CA TYR A 68 -2.52 -5.51 -30.01
C TYR A 68 -2.57 -6.00 -28.55
N ALA A 69 -3.01 -5.16 -27.62
CA ALA A 69 -3.06 -5.48 -26.21
C ALA A 69 -4.46 -5.89 -25.77
N GLU A 70 -4.53 -7.07 -25.15
CA GLU A 70 -5.72 -7.63 -24.52
C GLU A 70 -5.49 -7.72 -23.01
N TYR A 71 -6.31 -7.03 -22.22
CA TYR A 71 -6.23 -7.06 -20.76
C TYR A 71 -7.32 -7.97 -20.20
N PHE A 72 -6.96 -8.80 -19.22
CA PHE A 72 -7.89 -9.73 -18.58
C PHE A 72 -8.27 -9.18 -17.19
N GLY A 73 -9.51 -8.71 -17.05
CA GLY A 73 -10.06 -8.24 -15.76
C GLY A 73 -9.46 -6.92 -15.26
N ASP A 74 -9.53 -6.71 -13.94
CA ASP A 74 -8.97 -5.53 -13.23
C ASP A 74 -7.45 -5.57 -13.06
N ASP A 75 -6.82 -6.67 -13.47
CA ASP A 75 -5.39 -6.85 -13.34
C ASP A 75 -4.65 -6.07 -14.42
N ARG A 76 -3.66 -5.29 -13.97
CA ARG A 76 -2.80 -4.39 -14.75
C ARG A 76 -1.85 -5.13 -15.71
N CYS A 77 -2.20 -6.37 -16.03
CA CYS A 77 -1.48 -7.34 -16.81
C CYS A 77 -2.35 -7.77 -17.98
N GLY A 78 -1.84 -7.61 -19.19
CA GLY A 78 -2.47 -8.08 -20.41
C GLY A 78 -1.60 -9.09 -21.13
N LYS A 79 -2.09 -9.57 -22.27
CA LYS A 79 -1.32 -10.29 -23.28
C LYS A 79 -1.21 -9.44 -24.53
N CYS A 80 -0.15 -9.69 -25.30
CA CYS A 80 0.07 -9.02 -26.57
C CYS A 80 -0.04 -10.02 -27.73
N SER A 81 -1.01 -9.80 -28.61
CA SER A 81 -1.21 -10.64 -29.80
C SER A 81 -0.01 -10.56 -30.77
N LEU A 82 0.72 -9.45 -30.75
CA LEU A 82 1.92 -9.25 -31.56
C LEU A 82 3.07 -10.20 -31.21
N TRP A 83 3.08 -10.72 -29.98
CA TRP A 83 4.10 -11.64 -29.48
C TRP A 83 3.52 -13.03 -29.16
N GLY A 84 2.47 -13.44 -29.89
CA GLY A 84 1.88 -14.76 -29.75
C GLY A 84 1.12 -14.99 -28.44
N ASN A 85 0.73 -13.93 -27.72
CA ASN A 85 0.04 -14.01 -26.41
C ASN A 85 0.84 -14.67 -25.27
N ASP A 86 2.11 -15.02 -25.48
CA ASP A 86 2.98 -15.63 -24.48
C ASP A 86 3.61 -14.61 -23.52
N ILE A 87 3.65 -13.34 -23.94
CA ILE A 87 4.23 -12.26 -23.15
C ILE A 87 3.15 -11.55 -22.32
N VAL A 88 3.34 -11.57 -21.00
CA VAL A 88 2.55 -10.74 -20.07
C VAL A 88 3.04 -9.29 -20.17
N ILE A 89 2.18 -8.41 -20.66
CA ILE A 89 2.45 -6.98 -20.79
C ILE A 89 1.85 -6.22 -19.60
N LYS A 90 2.52 -5.15 -19.17
CA LYS A 90 2.02 -4.23 -18.15
C LYS A 90 1.40 -3.00 -18.80
N ASP A 91 0.43 -2.39 -18.13
CA ASP A 91 -0.24 -1.17 -18.57
C ASP A 91 0.70 -0.01 -18.93
N ASN A 92 1.76 0.18 -18.15
CA ASN A 92 2.80 1.19 -18.35
C ASN A 92 3.96 0.75 -19.26
N GLY A 93 3.92 -0.47 -19.79
CA GLY A 93 4.88 -0.95 -20.78
C GLY A 93 4.66 -0.28 -22.14
N PHE A 94 5.68 -0.33 -22.98
CA PHE A 94 5.58 0.07 -24.38
C PHE A 94 6.59 -0.73 -25.21
N CYS A 95 6.34 -0.85 -26.51
CA CYS A 95 7.25 -1.50 -27.44
C CYS A 95 7.35 -0.68 -28.73
N TYR A 96 8.43 -0.83 -29.48
CA TYR A 96 8.65 -0.08 -30.73
C TYR A 96 7.59 -0.37 -31.81
N ARG A 97 6.86 -1.49 -31.70
CA ARG A 97 5.74 -1.87 -32.58
C ARG A 97 4.36 -1.49 -32.04
N ALA A 98 4.30 -0.71 -30.94
CA ALA A 98 3.05 -0.28 -30.35
C ALA A 98 2.30 0.65 -31.31
N ASP A 99 1.02 0.38 -31.52
CA ASP A 99 0.16 1.12 -32.43
C ASP A 99 -1.17 1.41 -31.73
N PRO A 100 -1.60 2.69 -31.63
CA PRO A 100 -2.79 3.05 -30.87
C PRO A 100 -4.06 2.40 -31.41
N LYS A 101 -4.99 2.10 -30.50
CA LYS A 101 -6.40 1.86 -30.85
C LYS A 101 -6.91 3.16 -31.49
N LYS A 102 -7.41 3.05 -32.73
CA LYS A 102 -7.97 4.18 -33.50
C LYS A 102 -8.97 4.99 -32.66
#